data_AF-A0A9X4QWP6-F1
#
_entry.id   AF-A0A9X4QWP6-F1
#
_cell.length_a   1.000
_cell.length_b   1.000
_cell.length_c   1.000
_cell.angle_alpha   90.00
_cell.angle_beta   90.00
_cell.angle_gamma   90.00
#
_symmetry.space_group_name_H-M   'P 1'
#
loop_
_entity.id
_entity.type
_entity.pdbx_description
1 polymer ?
#
loop_
_entity_poly.entity_id
_entity_poly.type
_entity_poly.pdbx_seq_one_letter_code
_entity_poly.pdbx_strand_id
1 'polypeptide(L)'
;MKLRRLFSLQGLSLILSVCLAAGCIPLAASAGTPDASPVAVTASYTYHGDRLENVNDGIVSYDDSPKNRWTSYESPNATDWVQFDYGEPLSKNAAGVYVFDDGGGVKAPNAIDIQYWDGAAWSGVPHPVRTPEAPAGNDLNLITFESVVASKFRVVFSHSGSKSGATEIVFADSNSEPLPGAEASPLGIVSASYTFRLDQVSSVNDGIVSYNDSPSNRWTAYESPNASDWVQTNYGSPVRKDAVGIYIFADGGEYRRQTPTTSNT
;
A
#
# COMPACT_ATOMS: atom_id res chain seq x y z
N MET A 1 -7.14 -94.36 -4.08
CA MET A 1 -5.82 -94.05 -3.48
C MET A 1 -5.02 -93.20 -4.47
N LYS A 2 -4.75 -91.94 -4.08
CA LYS A 2 -3.69 -91.01 -4.53
C LYS A 2 -3.41 -90.78 -6.03
N LEU A 3 -3.88 -89.61 -6.48
CA LEU A 3 -3.20 -88.52 -7.19
C LEU A 3 -2.15 -88.86 -8.27
N ARG A 4 -2.41 -88.43 -9.52
CA ARG A 4 -1.37 -88.07 -10.50
C ARG A 4 -1.91 -87.31 -11.72
N ARG A 5 -1.14 -86.28 -12.11
CA ARG A 5 -0.97 -85.64 -13.44
C ARG A 5 -1.76 -84.34 -13.77
N LEU A 6 -1.02 -83.23 -13.64
CA LEU A 6 -0.60 -82.30 -14.72
C LEU A 6 -1.60 -81.97 -15.82
N PHE A 7 -2.04 -80.70 -15.88
CA PHE A 7 -2.28 -79.85 -17.08
C PHE A 7 -2.37 -78.40 -16.53
N SER A 8 -1.49 -77.43 -16.79
CA SER A 8 -1.01 -76.78 -18.03
C SER A 8 -2.08 -75.98 -18.78
N LEU A 9 -1.87 -74.65 -18.80
CA LEU A 9 -2.49 -73.58 -19.61
C LEU A 9 -3.98 -73.31 -19.31
N GLN A 10 -4.48 -72.07 -19.19
CA GLN A 10 -4.24 -70.91 -20.06
C GLN A 10 -4.27 -69.56 -19.30
N GLY A 11 -3.47 -68.61 -19.77
CA GLY A 11 -3.41 -67.23 -19.26
C GLY A 11 -4.67 -66.43 -19.56
N LEU A 12 -5.12 -65.66 -18.56
CA LEU A 12 -6.09 -64.60 -18.71
C LEU A 12 -5.35 -63.27 -18.61
N SER A 13 -5.18 -62.62 -19.76
CA SER A 13 -4.62 -61.27 -19.86
C SER A 13 -5.67 -60.26 -19.38
N LEU A 14 -5.41 -59.58 -18.27
CA LEU A 14 -6.24 -58.49 -17.78
C LEU A 14 -5.76 -57.19 -18.43
N ILE A 15 -6.45 -56.75 -19.49
CA ILE A 15 -6.21 -55.44 -20.11
C ILE A 15 -6.85 -54.37 -19.21
N LEU A 16 -6.01 -53.62 -18.50
CA LEU A 16 -6.43 -52.43 -17.77
C LEU A 16 -6.54 -51.26 -18.76
N SER A 17 -7.76 -50.99 -19.22
CA SER A 17 -8.07 -49.80 -20.01
C SER A 17 -8.03 -48.56 -19.12
N VAL A 18 -6.99 -47.74 -19.25
CA VAL A 18 -6.94 -46.40 -18.65
C VAL A 18 -7.62 -45.44 -19.64
N CYS A 19 -8.88 -45.10 -19.39
CA CYS A 19 -9.52 -43.96 -20.05
C CYS A 19 -8.95 -42.68 -19.45
N LEU A 20 -8.06 -42.00 -20.19
CA LEU A 20 -7.62 -40.65 -19.86
C LEU A 20 -8.75 -39.68 -20.23
N ALA A 21 -9.60 -39.32 -19.27
CA ALA A 21 -10.51 -38.21 -19.42
C ALA A 21 -9.70 -36.91 -19.39
N ALA A 22 -9.50 -36.29 -20.55
CA ALA A 22 -9.00 -34.92 -20.64
C ALA A 22 -10.07 -33.99 -20.06
N GLY A 23 -10.01 -33.76 -18.75
CA GLY A 23 -10.80 -32.73 -18.10
C GLY A 23 -10.26 -31.36 -18.50
N CYS A 24 -11.03 -30.62 -19.29
CA CYS A 24 -10.84 -29.19 -19.47
C CYS A 24 -10.96 -28.53 -18.09
N ILE A 25 -9.83 -28.16 -17.49
CA ILE A 25 -9.83 -27.24 -16.35
C ILE A 25 -10.18 -25.88 -16.95
N PRO A 26 -11.33 -25.27 -16.62
CA PRO A 26 -11.54 -23.88 -17.01
C PRO A 26 -10.47 -23.05 -16.32
N LEU A 27 -9.70 -22.30 -17.12
CA LEU A 27 -8.80 -21.27 -16.62
C LEU A 27 -9.68 -20.28 -15.85
N ALA A 28 -9.63 -20.31 -14.52
CA ALA A 28 -10.18 -19.23 -13.72
C ALA A 28 -9.44 -17.97 -14.17
N ALA A 29 -10.16 -17.04 -14.80
CA ALA A 29 -9.64 -15.70 -15.01
C ALA A 29 -9.17 -15.22 -13.63
N SER A 30 -7.91 -14.85 -13.50
CA SER A 30 -7.43 -14.15 -12.32
C SER A 30 -8.30 -12.90 -12.22
N ALA A 31 -9.24 -12.88 -11.28
CA ALA A 31 -9.78 -11.63 -10.80
C ALA A 31 -8.53 -10.83 -10.42
N GLY A 32 -8.29 -9.72 -11.14
CA GLY A 32 -7.26 -8.78 -10.76
C GLY A 32 -7.43 -8.48 -9.28
N THR A 33 -6.32 -8.20 -8.59
CA THR A 33 -6.37 -7.55 -7.28
C THR A 33 -7.51 -6.53 -7.33
N PRO A 34 -8.55 -6.64 -6.49
CA PRO A 34 -9.62 -5.67 -6.53
C PRO A 34 -8.93 -4.34 -6.36
N ASP A 35 -9.09 -3.46 -7.35
CA ASP A 35 -8.77 -2.05 -7.25
C ASP A 35 -9.35 -1.63 -5.90
N ALA A 36 -8.48 -1.39 -4.91
CA ALA A 36 -8.94 -1.09 -3.56
C ALA A 36 -9.89 0.08 -3.74
N SER A 37 -11.17 -0.11 -3.38
CA SER A 37 -12.13 0.99 -3.46
C SER A 37 -11.49 2.18 -2.75
N PRO A 38 -11.46 3.39 -3.36
CA PRO A 38 -10.75 4.51 -2.78
C PRO A 38 -11.25 4.69 -1.35
N VAL A 39 -10.33 4.60 -0.38
CA VAL A 39 -10.67 4.71 1.04
C VAL A 39 -11.42 6.02 1.23
N ALA A 40 -12.65 5.95 1.73
CA ALA A 40 -13.46 7.15 1.87
C ALA A 40 -12.98 7.95 3.09
N VAL A 41 -12.47 9.16 2.85
CA VAL A 41 -11.95 10.04 3.90
C VAL A 41 -12.96 11.15 4.20
N THR A 42 -13.23 11.37 5.48
CA THR A 42 -14.10 12.45 5.98
C THR A 42 -13.47 13.12 7.18
N ALA A 43 -13.87 14.35 7.50
CA ALA A 43 -13.41 15.07 8.68
C ALA A 43 -14.54 15.83 9.37
N SER A 44 -14.38 16.14 10.66
CA SER A 44 -15.31 17.01 11.39
C SER A 44 -15.31 18.44 10.86
N TYR A 45 -14.15 18.90 10.40
CA TYR A 45 -13.92 20.23 9.86
C TYR A 45 -12.71 20.18 8.93
N THR A 46 -12.76 20.93 7.83
CA THR A 46 -11.61 21.16 6.95
C THR A 46 -11.56 22.64 6.65
N TYR A 47 -10.40 23.26 6.92
CA TYR A 47 -10.18 24.65 6.54
C TYR A 47 -10.29 24.80 5.02
N HIS A 48 -11.05 25.79 4.56
CA HIS A 48 -11.41 25.96 3.15
C HIS A 48 -10.21 26.20 2.21
N GLY A 49 -9.07 26.63 2.75
CA GLY A 49 -7.83 26.82 1.99
C GLY A 49 -6.95 25.56 1.89
N ASP A 50 -7.31 24.48 2.57
CA ASP A 50 -6.60 23.20 2.61
C ASP A 50 -7.49 22.07 2.06
N ARG A 51 -6.92 20.89 1.85
CA ARG A 51 -7.62 19.79 1.16
C ARG A 51 -7.58 18.54 2.02
N LEU A 52 -8.73 17.90 2.22
CA LEU A 52 -8.84 16.71 3.06
C LEU A 52 -8.11 15.53 2.43
N GLU A 53 -8.18 15.40 1.10
CA GLU A 53 -7.55 14.34 0.34
C GLU A 53 -6.03 14.25 0.52
N ASN A 54 -5.38 15.34 0.94
CA ASN A 54 -3.94 15.36 1.17
C ASN A 54 -3.50 14.38 2.26
N VAL A 55 -4.35 14.07 3.26
CA VAL A 55 -3.96 13.16 4.36
C VAL A 55 -3.81 11.69 3.95
N ASN A 56 -4.06 11.35 2.70
CA ASN A 56 -4.00 9.99 2.19
C ASN A 56 -3.58 9.97 0.71
N ASP A 57 -2.65 10.83 0.34
CA ASP A 57 -2.11 10.90 -1.03
C ASP A 57 -0.66 10.42 -1.13
N GLY A 58 -0.07 10.01 0.00
CA GLY A 58 1.30 9.52 0.08
C GLY A 58 2.36 10.62 0.11
N ILE A 59 1.98 11.90 0.16
CA ILE A 59 2.90 13.02 0.18
C ILE A 59 3.02 13.56 1.61
N VAL A 60 4.25 13.52 2.14
CA VAL A 60 4.60 14.21 3.39
C VAL A 60 5.31 15.52 3.04
N SER A 61 4.65 16.64 3.27
CA SER A 61 5.23 17.98 3.15
C SER A 61 4.89 18.83 4.37
N TYR A 62 5.92 19.36 5.01
CA TYR A 62 5.78 20.30 6.14
C TYR A 62 5.90 21.77 5.70
N ASP A 63 5.94 22.02 4.40
CA ASP A 63 6.06 23.36 3.83
C ASP A 63 5.01 23.61 2.72
N ASP A 64 5.18 24.69 1.97
CA ASP A 64 4.28 25.09 0.88
C ASP A 64 4.79 24.64 -0.52
N SER A 65 5.77 23.74 -0.59
CA SER A 65 6.45 23.29 -1.80
C SER A 65 6.67 21.76 -1.86
N PRO A 66 5.61 20.95 -2.02
CA PRO A 66 4.24 21.37 -2.31
C PRO A 66 3.45 21.70 -1.03
N LYS A 67 2.48 22.61 -1.15
CA LYS A 67 1.43 22.76 -0.14
C LYS A 67 0.59 21.48 -0.12
N ASN A 68 0.88 20.61 0.83
CA ASN A 68 0.20 19.34 1.01
C ASN A 68 -0.16 19.18 2.49
N ARG A 69 -1.43 19.43 2.81
CA ARG A 69 -1.97 19.31 4.18
C ARG A 69 -3.48 19.38 4.21
N TRP A 70 -4.03 18.77 5.24
CA TRP A 70 -5.33 19.09 5.82
C TRP A 70 -5.11 19.83 7.15
N THR A 71 -5.95 20.83 7.44
CA THR A 71 -5.96 21.46 8.76
C THR A 71 -7.39 21.72 9.24
N SER A 72 -7.53 21.79 10.56
CA SER A 72 -8.73 22.24 11.28
C SER A 72 -8.66 23.74 11.62
N TYR A 73 -7.84 24.52 10.92
CA TYR A 73 -7.70 25.96 11.16
C TYR A 73 -9.07 26.66 11.11
N GLU A 74 -9.32 27.59 12.05
CA GLU A 74 -10.63 28.27 12.27
C GLU A 74 -11.80 27.37 12.74
N SER A 75 -11.60 26.08 12.97
CA SER A 75 -12.64 25.22 13.57
C SER A 75 -13.11 25.78 14.92
N PRO A 76 -14.42 25.77 15.24
CA PRO A 76 -14.90 26.14 16.57
C PRO A 76 -14.69 25.03 17.61
N ASN A 77 -14.29 23.83 17.20
CA ASN A 77 -14.32 22.64 18.05
C ASN A 77 -13.11 22.57 18.99
N ALA A 78 -13.29 21.99 20.18
CA ALA A 78 -12.18 21.67 21.08
C ALA A 78 -11.38 20.44 20.58
N THR A 79 -12.03 19.59 19.80
CA THR A 79 -11.46 18.40 19.18
C THR A 79 -11.95 18.28 17.74
N ASP A 80 -11.07 17.93 16.82
CA ASP A 80 -11.43 17.61 15.44
C ASP A 80 -10.93 16.21 15.07
N TRP A 81 -11.55 15.58 14.08
CA TRP A 81 -11.20 14.23 13.66
C TRP A 81 -11.10 14.09 12.15
N VAL A 82 -10.26 13.15 11.72
CA VAL A 82 -10.19 12.64 10.35
C VAL A 82 -10.46 11.15 10.38
N GLN A 83 -11.41 10.70 9.56
CA GLN A 83 -11.93 9.34 9.52
C GLN A 83 -11.65 8.71 8.15
N PHE A 84 -11.27 7.45 8.20
CA PHE A 84 -11.06 6.56 7.07
C PHE A 84 -12.10 5.44 7.13
N ASP A 85 -12.80 5.25 6.01
CA ASP A 85 -13.75 4.17 5.80
C ASP A 85 -13.27 3.27 4.67
N TYR A 86 -12.83 2.07 5.05
CA TYR A 86 -12.26 1.08 4.14
C TYR A 86 -13.32 0.26 3.41
N GLY A 87 -14.61 0.42 3.75
CA GLY A 87 -15.71 -0.34 3.16
C GLY A 87 -15.80 -1.79 3.65
N GLU A 88 -14.69 -2.39 4.07
CA GLU A 88 -14.61 -3.74 4.62
C GLU A 88 -13.73 -3.79 5.88
N PRO A 89 -13.92 -4.78 6.78
CA PRO A 89 -13.09 -4.90 7.97
C PRO A 89 -11.64 -5.24 7.64
N LEU A 90 -10.71 -4.38 8.06
CA LEU A 90 -9.28 -4.60 7.96
C LEU A 90 -8.66 -4.70 9.35
N SER A 91 -7.68 -5.57 9.50
CA SER A 91 -6.80 -5.59 10.67
C SER A 91 -5.86 -4.40 10.60
N LYS A 92 -5.72 -3.67 11.71
CA LYS A 92 -4.76 -2.57 11.87
C LYS A 92 -4.19 -2.60 13.30
N ASN A 93 -2.92 -2.27 13.45
CA ASN A 93 -2.22 -2.24 14.74
C ASN A 93 -1.23 -1.07 14.86
N ALA A 94 -1.19 -0.19 13.87
CA ALA A 94 -0.40 1.03 13.90
C ALA A 94 -1.10 2.16 13.14
N ALA A 95 -0.85 3.39 13.58
CA ALA A 95 -1.24 4.61 12.91
C ALA A 95 -0.07 5.60 12.93
N GLY A 96 0.31 6.14 11.78
CA GLY A 96 1.26 7.22 11.64
C GLY A 96 0.52 8.51 11.29
N VAL A 97 0.75 9.56 12.06
CA VAL A 97 0.16 10.88 11.84
C VAL A 97 1.30 11.87 11.65
N TYR A 98 1.48 12.33 10.41
CA TYR A 98 2.49 13.33 10.07
C TYR A 98 1.90 14.71 10.32
N VAL A 99 2.11 15.21 11.54
CA VAL A 99 1.44 16.43 12.02
C VAL A 99 2.08 17.66 11.39
N PHE A 100 1.25 18.55 10.86
CA PHE A 100 1.68 19.84 10.32
C PHE A 100 1.65 20.92 11.41
N ASP A 101 2.70 21.74 11.47
CA ASP A 101 2.84 22.85 12.42
C ASP A 101 3.44 24.07 11.70
N ASP A 102 2.68 25.16 11.60
CA ASP A 102 3.14 26.40 10.97
C ASP A 102 3.77 27.40 11.95
N GLY A 103 3.96 27.02 13.21
CA GLY A 103 4.42 27.88 14.29
C GLY A 103 3.38 28.90 14.78
N GLY A 104 2.19 28.94 14.18
CA GLY A 104 1.13 29.91 14.43
C GLY A 104 -0.24 29.27 14.70
N GLY A 105 -1.14 29.38 13.72
CA GLY A 105 -2.55 29.01 13.86
C GLY A 105 -2.79 27.50 13.87
N VAL A 106 -1.85 26.73 13.32
CA VAL A 106 -1.88 25.27 13.28
C VAL A 106 -0.63 24.72 13.95
N LYS A 107 -0.81 23.89 14.97
CA LYS A 107 0.26 23.31 15.77
C LYS A 107 -0.03 21.86 16.16
N ALA A 108 1.01 21.22 16.68
CA ALA A 108 0.87 19.95 17.38
C ALA A 108 -0.30 19.98 18.39
N PRO A 109 -1.20 18.99 18.37
CA PRO A 109 -2.29 18.89 19.34
C PRO A 109 -1.75 18.58 20.75
N ASN A 110 -2.58 18.80 21.78
CA ASN A 110 -2.31 18.29 23.12
C ASN A 110 -2.30 16.75 23.18
N ALA A 111 -3.17 16.13 22.39
CA ALA A 111 -3.28 14.66 22.32
C ALA A 111 -3.74 14.20 20.93
N ILE A 112 -3.27 13.02 20.56
CA ILE A 112 -3.71 12.24 19.40
C ILE A 112 -4.26 10.92 19.91
N ASP A 113 -5.52 10.66 19.60
CA ASP A 113 -6.20 9.40 19.95
C ASP A 113 -6.65 8.67 18.69
N ILE A 114 -6.34 7.38 18.64
CA ILE A 114 -6.76 6.49 17.57
C ILE A 114 -8.03 5.76 18.01
N GLN A 115 -9.05 5.80 17.17
CA GLN A 115 -10.33 5.16 17.43
C GLN A 115 -10.76 4.30 16.25
N TYR A 116 -11.56 3.29 16.54
CA TYR A 116 -12.17 2.41 15.56
C TYR A 116 -13.68 2.34 15.78
N TRP A 117 -14.42 2.03 14.72
CA TRP A 117 -15.86 1.79 14.81
C TRP A 117 -16.11 0.33 15.19
N ASP A 118 -16.73 0.09 16.35
CA ASP A 118 -17.02 -1.27 16.84
C ASP A 118 -18.33 -1.87 16.30
N GLY A 119 -19.03 -1.13 15.43
CA GLY A 119 -20.34 -1.49 14.90
C GLY A 119 -21.48 -0.65 15.49
N ALA A 120 -21.29 -0.05 16.66
CA ALA A 120 -22.29 0.77 17.35
C ALA A 120 -21.77 2.15 17.78
N ALA A 121 -20.50 2.24 18.17
CA ALA A 121 -19.86 3.46 18.65
C ALA A 121 -18.38 3.52 18.24
N TRP A 122 -17.81 4.71 18.44
CA TRP A 122 -16.37 4.90 18.35
C TRP A 122 -15.71 4.50 19.67
N SER A 123 -14.76 3.58 19.58
CA SER A 123 -14.01 3.05 20.71
C SER A 123 -12.51 3.34 20.51
N GLY A 124 -11.81 3.65 21.60
CA GLY A 124 -10.34 3.85 21.57
C GLY A 124 -9.62 2.53 21.33
N VAL A 125 -8.51 2.57 20.60
CA VAL A 125 -7.69 1.36 20.39
C VAL A 125 -7.10 0.84 21.71
N PRO A 126 -6.97 -0.49 21.88
CA PRO A 126 -6.40 -1.08 23.07
C PRO A 126 -4.88 -0.88 23.17
N HIS A 127 -4.40 -0.57 24.37
CA HIS A 127 -2.98 -0.48 24.72
C HIS A 127 -2.11 0.41 23.79
N PRO A 128 -2.50 1.68 23.52
CA PRO A 128 -1.76 2.54 22.62
C PRO A 128 -0.40 2.95 23.20
N VAL A 129 0.66 2.74 22.43
CA VAL A 129 2.02 3.24 22.67
C VAL A 129 2.32 4.34 21.65
N ARG A 130 2.69 5.52 22.15
CA ARG A 130 2.90 6.74 21.34
C ARG A 130 4.38 7.07 21.25
N THR A 131 4.86 7.34 20.04
CA THR A 131 6.23 7.80 19.76
C THR A 131 6.16 8.97 18.78
N PRO A 132 6.54 10.20 19.19
CA PRO A 132 6.93 10.60 20.53
C PRO A 132 5.79 10.48 21.58
N GLU A 133 6.13 10.51 22.87
CA GLU A 133 5.14 10.40 23.96
C GLU A 133 4.16 11.59 23.96
N ALA A 134 4.69 12.81 23.79
CA ALA A 134 3.90 14.02 23.56
C ALA A 134 3.85 14.31 22.06
N PRO A 135 2.68 14.70 21.49
CA PRO A 135 2.60 14.98 20.07
C PRO A 135 3.59 16.06 19.61
N ALA A 136 4.30 15.78 18.52
CA ALA A 136 5.26 16.69 17.91
C ALA A 136 4.73 17.24 16.58
N GLY A 137 5.02 18.52 16.32
CA GLY A 137 4.68 19.19 15.06
C GLY A 137 5.81 19.05 14.04
N ASN A 138 5.46 19.03 12.76
CA ASN A 138 6.38 18.78 11.64
C ASN A 138 7.20 17.50 11.80
N ASP A 139 6.57 16.47 12.34
CA ASP A 139 7.18 15.18 12.59
C ASP A 139 6.13 14.07 12.50
N LEU A 140 6.59 12.83 12.42
CA LEU A 140 5.77 11.66 12.56
C LEU A 140 5.39 11.45 14.02
N ASN A 141 4.09 11.26 14.25
CA ASN A 141 3.55 10.74 15.48
C ASN A 141 3.07 9.32 15.21
N LEU A 142 3.86 8.33 15.62
CA LEU A 142 3.55 6.92 15.50
C LEU A 142 2.81 6.44 16.75
N ILE A 143 1.65 5.83 16.54
CA ILE A 143 0.85 5.18 17.58
C ILE A 143 0.72 3.70 17.21
N THR A 144 1.31 2.83 18.00
CA THR A 144 1.13 1.36 17.89
C THR A 144 0.15 0.90 18.95
N PHE A 145 -0.60 -0.17 18.67
CA PHE A 145 -1.65 -0.68 19.55
C PHE A 145 -1.88 -2.17 19.31
N GLU A 146 -2.62 -2.81 20.20
CA GLU A 146 -3.03 -4.21 19.98
C GLU A 146 -3.98 -4.30 18.78
N SER A 147 -3.83 -5.35 17.95
CA SER A 147 -4.51 -5.45 16.65
C SER A 147 -6.03 -5.35 16.77
N VAL A 148 -6.62 -4.48 15.95
CA VAL A 148 -8.07 -4.28 15.86
C VAL A 148 -8.54 -4.57 14.43
N VAL A 149 -9.64 -5.31 14.31
CA VAL A 149 -10.32 -5.52 13.03
C VAL A 149 -11.56 -4.64 12.97
N ALA A 150 -11.56 -3.65 12.08
CA ALA A 150 -12.70 -2.74 11.89
C ALA A 150 -12.74 -2.21 10.46
N SER A 151 -13.90 -1.74 10.00
CA SER A 151 -14.03 -1.12 8.67
C SER A 151 -13.80 0.39 8.67
N LYS A 152 -13.82 1.01 9.84
CA LYS A 152 -13.58 2.45 9.98
C LYS A 152 -12.63 2.73 11.13
N PHE A 153 -11.69 3.62 10.86
CA PHE A 153 -10.74 4.14 11.82
C PHE A 153 -10.75 5.65 11.75
N ARG A 154 -10.42 6.31 12.86
CA ARG A 154 -10.24 7.77 12.87
C ARG A 154 -9.14 8.19 13.81
N VAL A 155 -8.56 9.33 13.49
CA VAL A 155 -7.64 10.07 14.36
C VAL A 155 -8.42 11.22 14.97
N VAL A 156 -8.37 11.37 16.29
CA VAL A 156 -8.95 12.50 17.02
C VAL A 156 -7.83 13.38 17.55
N PHE A 157 -7.87 14.66 17.17
CA PHE A 157 -6.93 15.69 17.57
C PHE A 157 -7.55 16.52 18.69
N SER A 158 -6.93 16.52 19.88
CA SER A 158 -7.31 17.41 20.98
C SER A 158 -6.45 18.67 20.95
N HIS A 159 -7.04 19.83 20.71
CA HIS A 159 -6.29 21.07 20.45
C HIS A 159 -5.69 21.70 21.71
N SER A 160 -4.57 22.41 21.56
CA SER A 160 -3.86 23.14 22.63
C SER A 160 -3.78 24.64 22.32
N GLY A 161 -4.91 25.34 22.31
CA GLY A 161 -5.00 26.77 21.99
C GLY A 161 -4.90 27.11 20.50
N SER A 162 -4.02 26.43 19.76
CA SER A 162 -3.97 26.41 18.28
C SER A 162 -4.73 25.20 17.73
N LYS A 163 -5.10 25.27 16.44
CA LYS A 163 -5.73 24.13 15.72
C LYS A 163 -4.69 23.14 15.24
N SER A 164 -5.14 22.01 14.73
CA SER A 164 -4.25 20.92 14.34
C SER A 164 -4.42 20.56 12.87
N GLY A 165 -3.40 19.97 12.29
CA GLY A 165 -3.40 19.52 10.90
C GLY A 165 -2.42 18.39 10.70
N ALA A 166 -2.53 17.74 9.55
CA ALA A 166 -1.64 16.66 9.14
C ALA A 166 -1.38 16.76 7.64
N THR A 167 -0.16 16.43 7.23
CA THR A 167 0.17 16.22 5.82
C THR A 167 -0.20 14.83 5.37
N GLU A 168 -0.12 13.82 6.24
CA GLU A 168 -0.41 12.43 5.87
C GLU A 168 -0.86 11.65 7.12
N ILE A 169 -1.78 10.70 6.94
CA ILE A 169 -2.26 9.77 7.97
C ILE A 169 -2.27 8.36 7.39
N VAL A 170 -1.51 7.45 8.00
CA VAL A 170 -1.38 6.06 7.55
C VAL A 170 -1.84 5.12 8.64
N PHE A 171 -2.82 4.26 8.37
CA PHE A 171 -3.14 3.11 9.21
C PHE A 171 -2.52 1.84 8.63
N ALA A 172 -1.73 1.13 9.43
CA ALA A 172 -1.00 -0.06 8.99
C ALA A 172 -1.35 -1.30 9.83
N ASP A 173 -1.27 -2.48 9.21
CA ASP A 173 -1.07 -3.76 9.90
C ASP A 173 0.41 -4.15 9.79
N SER A 174 1.15 -3.99 10.89
CA SER A 174 2.59 -4.26 10.92
C SER A 174 2.98 -5.73 10.66
N ASN A 175 2.01 -6.65 10.61
CA ASN A 175 2.27 -8.03 10.19
C ASN A 175 2.38 -8.17 8.66
N SER A 176 1.83 -7.23 7.89
CA SER A 176 1.78 -7.26 6.42
C SER A 176 2.30 -6.00 5.74
N GLU A 177 2.40 -4.89 6.47
CA GLU A 177 2.78 -3.56 6.00
C GLU A 177 3.93 -3.04 6.87
N PRO A 178 4.88 -2.25 6.35
CA PRO A 178 5.85 -1.57 7.21
C PRO A 178 5.14 -0.62 8.18
N LEU A 179 5.75 -0.38 9.35
CA LEU A 179 5.28 0.69 10.23
C LEU A 179 5.39 2.03 9.50
N PRO A 180 4.44 2.96 9.71
CA PRO A 180 4.57 4.33 9.23
C PRO A 180 5.89 4.94 9.70
N GLY A 181 6.61 5.60 8.78
CA GLY A 181 7.93 6.16 9.02
C GLY A 181 9.06 5.15 9.20
N ALA A 182 8.80 3.84 9.07
CA ALA A 182 9.89 2.93 8.82
C ALA A 182 10.52 3.35 7.50
N GLU A 183 11.82 3.64 7.52
CA GLU A 183 12.62 3.75 6.31
C GLU A 183 12.22 2.57 5.42
N ALA A 184 11.79 2.87 4.18
CA ALA A 184 11.73 1.84 3.18
C ALA A 184 13.14 1.27 3.17
N SER A 185 13.34 0.09 3.74
CA SER A 185 14.58 -0.63 3.51
C SER A 185 14.68 -0.61 1.99
N PRO A 186 15.76 -0.05 1.39
CA PRO A 186 15.95 -0.25 -0.03
C PRO A 186 15.70 -1.74 -0.22
N LEU A 187 14.81 -2.10 -1.15
CA LEU A 187 14.27 -3.45 -1.28
C LEU A 187 15.37 -4.48 -1.67
N GLY A 188 16.60 -4.31 -1.22
CA GLY A 188 17.85 -4.80 -1.74
C GLY A 188 18.62 -3.71 -2.49
N ILE A 189 19.86 -4.01 -2.82
CA ILE A 189 20.71 -3.19 -3.67
C ILE A 189 20.22 -3.35 -5.11
N VAL A 190 19.82 -2.25 -5.75
CA VAL A 190 19.39 -2.28 -7.16
C VAL A 190 20.61 -2.25 -8.08
N SER A 191 20.53 -3.02 -9.15
CA SER A 191 21.44 -2.91 -10.30
C SER A 191 20.66 -3.09 -11.59
N ALA A 192 21.24 -2.63 -12.70
CA ALA A 192 20.65 -2.78 -14.02
C ALA A 192 21.72 -3.10 -15.07
N SER A 193 21.32 -3.65 -16.22
CA SER A 193 22.20 -3.81 -17.38
C SER A 193 22.68 -2.48 -17.95
N TYR A 194 21.84 -1.46 -17.83
CA TYR A 194 22.09 -0.10 -18.30
C TYR A 194 21.24 0.87 -17.49
N THR A 195 21.78 2.05 -17.18
CA THR A 195 21.01 3.16 -16.61
C THR A 195 21.32 4.40 -17.42
N PHE A 196 20.29 5.08 -17.92
CA PHE A 196 20.48 6.33 -18.62
C PHE A 196 21.26 7.32 -17.74
N ARG A 197 22.21 8.04 -18.34
CA ARG A 197 23.20 8.86 -17.61
C ARG A 197 22.62 9.94 -16.70
N LEU A 198 21.35 10.34 -16.91
CA LEU A 198 20.66 11.34 -16.07
C LEU A 198 19.74 10.72 -15.01
N ASP A 199 19.56 9.40 -15.04
CA ASP A 199 18.71 8.67 -14.10
C ASP A 199 19.56 8.06 -12.99
N GLN A 200 18.88 7.57 -11.94
CA GLN A 200 19.49 6.80 -10.86
C GLN A 200 18.83 5.43 -10.77
N VAL A 201 19.64 4.36 -10.71
CA VAL A 201 19.12 2.99 -10.60
C VAL A 201 18.41 2.74 -9.26
N SER A 202 18.73 3.52 -8.23
CA SER A 202 18.04 3.47 -6.94
C SER A 202 16.58 3.92 -7.00
N SER A 203 16.20 4.73 -8.00
CA SER A 203 14.80 5.18 -8.16
C SER A 203 13.82 4.05 -8.49
N VAL A 204 14.31 2.85 -8.77
CA VAL A 204 13.50 1.65 -8.99
C VAL A 204 12.83 1.16 -7.71
N ASN A 205 13.45 1.41 -6.54
CA ASN A 205 12.99 0.85 -5.28
C ASN A 205 13.10 1.79 -4.06
N ASP A 206 13.20 3.09 -4.30
CA ASP A 206 13.27 4.12 -3.25
C ASP A 206 11.89 4.48 -2.66
N GLY A 207 10.82 3.88 -3.18
CA GLY A 207 9.45 4.09 -2.70
C GLY A 207 8.76 5.33 -3.29
N ILE A 208 9.41 6.09 -4.17
CA ILE A 208 8.83 7.29 -4.77
C ILE A 208 8.33 6.95 -6.18
N VAL A 209 7.02 7.07 -6.40
CA VAL A 209 6.42 6.92 -7.74
C VAL A 209 6.15 8.30 -8.33
N SER A 210 6.79 8.61 -9.46
CA SER A 210 6.56 9.87 -10.20
C SER A 210 6.20 9.56 -11.66
N TYR A 211 5.12 10.16 -12.14
CA TYR A 211 4.72 10.12 -13.55
C TYR A 211 5.00 11.43 -14.29
N ASN A 212 5.63 12.40 -13.60
CA ASN A 212 5.91 13.73 -14.11
C ASN A 212 7.42 13.98 -14.10
N ASP A 213 7.86 15.03 -14.81
CA ASP A 213 9.27 15.40 -14.87
C ASP A 213 9.82 16.01 -13.56
N SER A 214 8.96 16.26 -12.56
CA SER A 214 9.36 16.81 -11.26
C SER A 214 8.52 16.24 -10.11
N PRO A 215 9.13 15.55 -9.11
CA PRO A 215 10.54 15.19 -9.08
C PRO A 215 10.84 14.17 -10.19
N SER A 216 12.03 14.29 -10.80
CA SER A 216 12.53 13.31 -11.76
C SER A 216 12.97 12.06 -11.01
N ASN A 217 11.99 11.24 -10.58
CA ASN A 217 12.21 9.98 -9.90
C ASN A 217 11.83 8.80 -10.78
N ARG A 218 12.74 8.44 -11.69
CA ARG A 218 12.55 7.36 -12.67
C ARG A 218 13.88 6.69 -12.99
N TRP A 219 13.77 5.46 -13.48
CA TRP A 219 14.87 4.75 -14.13
C TRP A 219 14.45 4.37 -15.55
N THR A 220 15.32 4.65 -16.51
CA THR A 220 15.12 4.28 -17.92
C THR A 220 16.38 3.60 -18.47
N ALA A 221 16.16 2.70 -19.44
CA ALA A 221 17.20 2.15 -20.30
C ALA A 221 17.39 2.98 -21.60
N TYR A 222 17.03 4.27 -21.58
CA TYR A 222 17.15 5.14 -22.75
C TYR A 222 18.61 5.23 -23.23
N GLU A 223 18.83 5.16 -24.55
CA GLU A 223 20.16 5.03 -25.19
C GLU A 223 20.93 3.73 -24.90
N SER A 224 20.30 2.71 -24.31
CA SER A 224 20.92 1.39 -24.17
C SER A 224 21.26 0.78 -25.54
N PRO A 225 22.47 0.22 -25.72
CA PRO A 225 22.83 -0.52 -26.93
C PRO A 225 22.29 -1.96 -26.92
N ASN A 226 21.65 -2.41 -25.84
CA ASN A 226 21.23 -3.79 -25.67
C ASN A 226 19.90 -4.06 -26.38
N ALA A 227 19.75 -5.26 -26.94
CA ALA A 227 18.45 -5.72 -27.48
C ALA A 227 17.42 -6.03 -26.37
N SER A 228 17.90 -6.19 -25.13
CA SER A 228 17.10 -6.42 -23.93
C SER A 228 17.84 -5.87 -22.72
N ASP A 229 17.14 -5.17 -21.84
CA ASP A 229 17.68 -4.68 -20.57
C ASP A 229 17.00 -5.32 -19.37
N TRP A 230 17.73 -5.39 -18.27
CA TRP A 230 17.23 -5.87 -16.99
C TRP A 230 17.50 -4.85 -15.90
N VAL A 231 16.60 -4.86 -14.91
CA VAL A 231 16.81 -4.28 -13.59
C VAL A 231 16.53 -5.37 -12.56
N GLN A 232 17.33 -5.41 -11.50
CA GLN A 232 17.21 -6.41 -10.45
C GLN A 232 17.46 -5.79 -9.09
N THR A 233 16.95 -6.47 -8.08
CA THR A 233 17.13 -6.07 -6.69
C THR A 233 17.73 -7.20 -5.88
N ASN A 234 18.89 -6.96 -5.26
CA ASN A 234 19.60 -7.94 -4.46
C ASN A 234 19.34 -7.73 -2.96
N TYR A 235 18.56 -8.63 -2.36
CA TYR A 235 18.15 -8.58 -0.96
C TYR A 235 19.23 -8.98 0.06
N GLY A 236 20.41 -9.44 -0.38
CA GLY A 236 21.51 -9.88 0.50
C GLY A 236 21.26 -11.20 1.26
N SER A 237 20.01 -11.60 1.42
CA SER A 237 19.56 -12.87 1.96
C SER A 237 18.26 -13.32 1.27
N PRO A 238 17.87 -14.61 1.31
CA PRO A 238 16.61 -15.06 0.72
C PRO A 238 15.40 -14.38 1.36
N VAL A 239 14.51 -13.80 0.54
CA VAL A 239 13.26 -13.16 0.97
C VAL A 239 12.10 -13.78 0.19
N ARG A 240 10.97 -14.05 0.87
CA ARG A 240 9.72 -14.45 0.19
C ARG A 240 9.07 -13.23 -0.43
N LYS A 241 8.72 -13.31 -1.72
CA LYS A 241 7.96 -12.31 -2.44
C LYS A 241 6.86 -13.00 -3.23
N ASP A 242 5.63 -12.58 -2.98
CA ASP A 242 4.44 -13.21 -3.58
C ASP A 242 3.82 -12.35 -4.68
N ALA A 243 4.29 -11.10 -4.83
CA ALA A 243 3.90 -10.16 -5.88
C ALA A 243 5.03 -9.14 -6.17
N VAL A 244 4.97 -8.53 -7.36
CA VAL A 244 5.78 -7.37 -7.76
C VAL A 244 4.86 -6.32 -8.38
N GLY A 245 4.93 -5.08 -7.89
CA GLY A 245 4.31 -3.91 -8.50
C GLY A 245 5.32 -3.23 -9.42
N ILE A 246 4.93 -2.91 -10.65
CA ILE A 246 5.78 -2.22 -11.63
C ILE A 246 5.03 -0.99 -12.11
N TYR A 247 5.60 0.18 -11.86
CA TYR A 247 5.08 1.46 -12.33
C TYR A 247 5.86 1.87 -13.57
N ILE A 248 5.15 2.03 -14.69
CA ILE A 248 5.76 2.33 -15.98
C ILE A 248 5.43 3.78 -16.35
N PHE A 249 6.48 4.58 -16.53
CA PHE A 249 6.40 5.93 -17.07
C PHE A 249 6.56 5.91 -18.60
N ALA A 250 5.92 6.85 -19.29
CA ALA A 250 6.06 7.03 -20.73
C ALA A 250 6.12 8.53 -21.09
N ASP A 251 7.11 8.91 -21.89
CA ASP A 251 7.23 10.26 -22.46
C ASP A 251 6.15 10.49 -23.55
N GLY A 252 4.93 10.85 -23.13
CA GLY A 252 4.01 11.67 -23.92
C GLY A 252 3.59 11.21 -25.34
N GLY A 253 3.60 9.91 -25.67
CA GLY A 253 2.97 9.40 -26.89
C GLY A 253 1.47 9.14 -26.67
N GLU A 254 0.60 9.62 -27.57
CA GLU A 254 -0.86 9.39 -27.50
C GLU A 254 -1.20 7.95 -27.08
N TYR A 255 -1.78 7.78 -25.89
CA TYR A 255 -2.37 6.52 -25.46
C TYR A 255 -3.65 6.30 -26.26
N ARG A 256 -3.55 5.86 -27.52
CA ARG A 256 -4.70 5.20 -28.17
C ARG A 256 -4.94 3.92 -27.39
N ARG A 257 -6.00 3.90 -26.58
CA ARG A 257 -6.61 2.63 -26.13
C ARG A 257 -6.71 1.73 -27.35
N GLN A 258 -5.91 0.68 -27.41
CA GLN A 258 -6.20 -0.40 -28.34
C GLN A 258 -7.43 -1.11 -27.79
N THR A 259 -8.61 -0.70 -28.26
CA THR A 259 -9.80 -1.53 -28.11
C THR A 259 -9.51 -2.86 -28.81
N PRO A 260 -9.70 -4.01 -28.16
CA PRO A 260 -9.50 -5.30 -28.81
C PRO A 260 -10.40 -5.39 -30.04
N THR A 261 -9.82 -5.46 -31.23
CA THR A 261 -10.55 -5.84 -32.43
C THR A 261 -10.85 -7.32 -32.33
N THR A 262 -12.09 -7.67 -32.01
CA THR A 262 -12.60 -9.01 -32.27
C THR A 262 -12.67 -9.21 -33.78
N SER A 263 -11.66 -9.83 -34.37
CA SER A 263 -11.77 -10.41 -35.71
C SER A 263 -12.55 -11.72 -35.57
N ASN A 264 -13.82 -11.72 -35.94
CA ASN A 264 -14.53 -12.95 -36.24
C ASN A 264 -14.09 -13.42 -37.63
N THR A 265 -13.42 -14.57 -37.67
CA THR A 265 -13.44 -15.48 -38.83
C THR A 265 -14.04 -16.80 -38.38
#